data_AF-R7UV61-F1
#
_entry.id   AF-R7UV61-F1
#
_cell.length_a   1.000
_cell.length_b   1.000
_cell.length_c   1.000
_cell.angle_alpha   90.00
_cell.angle_beta   90.00
_cell.angle_gamma   90.00
#
_symmetry.space_group_name_H-M   'P 1'
#
loop_
_entity.id
_entity.type
_entity.pdbx_description
1 polymer ?
#
loop_
_entity_poly.entity_id
_entity_poly.type
_entity_poly.pdbx_seq_one_letter_code
_entity_poly.pdbx_strand_id
1 'polypeptide(L)' 'VEQPLRFQGQYFDGETGLHYNRFRYYDPVVGRFVHQDPIGLFGGENFYLYGVNPIEWIDPAGL' A
#
# COMPACT_ATOMS: atom_id res chain seq x y z
N VAL A 1 17.42 -14.00 -11.42
CA VAL A 1 17.23 -13.13 -10.24
C VAL A 1 15.83 -12.55 -10.35
N GLU A 2 14.95 -12.84 -9.39
CA GLU A 2 13.62 -12.20 -9.35
C GLU A 2 13.76 -10.77 -8.82
N GLN A 3 13.02 -9.83 -9.41
CA GLN A 3 12.97 -8.45 -8.95
C GLN A 3 11.80 -8.31 -7.96
N PRO A 4 12.05 -8.12 -6.64
CA PRO A 4 10.98 -8.05 -5.65
C PRO A 4 10.37 -6.65 -5.53
N LEU A 5 11.02 -5.62 -6.10
CA LEU A 5 10.50 -4.25 -6.06
C LEU A 5 9.22 -4.13 -6.90
N ARG A 6 8.25 -3.40 -6.36
CA ARG A 6 6.95 -3.09 -6.96
C ARG A 6 6.74 -1.57 -6.99
N PHE A 7 5.50 -1.17 -7.23
CA PHE A 7 5.09 0.22 -7.32
C PHE A 7 5.60 1.05 -6.14
N GLN A 8 6.19 2.22 -6.42
CA GLN A 8 6.64 3.19 -5.42
C GLN A 8 7.44 2.60 -4.23
N GLY A 9 8.36 1.65 -4.50
CA GLY A 9 9.25 1.10 -3.46
C GLY A 9 8.63 0.03 -2.57
N GLN A 10 7.45 -0.48 -2.93
CA GLN A 10 6.84 -1.65 -2.31
C GLN A 10 7.70 -2.91 -2.52
N TYR A 11 7.64 -3.83 -1.57
CA TYR A 11 8.28 -5.14 -1.67
C TYR A 11 7.24 -6.23 -1.90
N PHE A 12 7.44 -7.06 -2.91
CA PHE A 12 6.56 -8.18 -3.19
C PHE A 12 6.78 -9.31 -2.18
N ASP A 13 5.70 -9.70 -1.51
CA ASP A 13 5.65 -10.91 -0.72
C ASP A 13 5.08 -12.06 -1.56
N GLY A 14 5.94 -13.02 -1.89
CA GLY A 14 5.57 -14.17 -2.71
C GLY A 14 4.68 -15.19 -2.02
N GLU A 15 4.61 -15.20 -0.68
CA GLU A 15 3.75 -16.12 0.07
C GLU A 15 2.28 -15.69 -0.02
N THR A 16 2.02 -14.40 0.11
CA THR A 16 0.66 -13.85 0.13
C THR A 16 0.23 -13.25 -1.22
N GLY A 17 1.18 -12.93 -2.10
CA GLY A 17 0.92 -12.17 -3.32
C GLY A 17 0.70 -10.67 -3.08
N LEU A 18 0.81 -10.21 -1.82
CA LEU A 18 0.62 -8.81 -1.44
C LEU A 18 1.92 -8.01 -1.56
N HIS A 19 1.77 -6.69 -1.55
CA HIS A 19 2.87 -5.76 -1.62
C HIS A 19 3.07 -5.10 -0.25
N TYR A 20 4.19 -5.36 0.40
CA TYR A 20 4.55 -4.70 1.65
C TYR A 20 4.94 -3.24 1.38
N ASN A 21 4.16 -2.31 1.94
CA ASN A 21 4.43 -0.87 1.97
C ASN A 21 4.61 -0.46 3.43
N ARG A 22 5.78 -0.81 3.99
CA ARG A 22 6.23 -0.43 5.33
C ARG A 22 5.21 -0.71 6.44
N PHE A 23 4.30 0.21 6.78
CA PHE A 23 3.32 -0.07 7.85
C PHE A 23 2.13 -0.92 7.41
N ARG A 24 1.87 -1.06 6.10
CA ARG A 24 0.70 -1.77 5.59
C ARG A 24 1.01 -2.68 4.40
N TYR A 25 0.17 -3.69 4.23
CA TYR A 25 0.14 -4.53 3.03
C TYR A 25 -0.88 -3.99 2.03
N TYR A 26 -0.45 -3.86 0.78
CA TYR A 26 -1.23 -3.39 -0.35
C TYR A 26 -1.60 -4.56 -1.27
N ASP A 27 -2.87 -4.63 -1.64
CA ASP A 27 -3.37 -5.56 -2.64
C ASP A 27 -3.36 -4.87 -4.02
N PRO A 28 -2.47 -5.28 -4.94
CA PRO A 28 -2.37 -4.67 -6.27
C PRO A 28 -3.53 -5.04 -7.20
N VAL A 29 -4.27 -6.11 -6.92
CA VAL A 29 -5.42 -6.54 -7.72
C VAL A 29 -6.63 -5.68 -7.42
N VAL A 30 -6.87 -5.38 -6.13
CA VAL A 30 -7.99 -4.54 -5.69
C VAL A 30 -7.62 -3.05 -5.69
N GLY A 31 -6.34 -2.73 -5.57
CA GLY A 31 -5.82 -1.36 -5.59
C GLY A 31 -5.93 -0.62 -4.25
N ARG A 32 -5.85 -1.33 -3.11
CA ARG A 32 -6.03 -0.76 -1.77
C ARG A 32 -5.22 -1.49 -0.69
N PHE A 33 -5.12 -0.90 0.50
CA PHE A 33 -4.56 -1.59 1.65
C PHE A 33 -5.51 -2.65 2.19
N VAL A 34 -4.94 -3.73 2.73
CA VAL A 34 -5.73 -4.81 3.36
C VAL A 34 -5.99 -4.56 4.85
N HIS A 35 -5.18 -3.70 5.48
CA HIS A 35 -5.32 -3.28 6.87
C HIS A 35 -5.80 -1.83 6.96
N GLN A 36 -6.56 -1.52 8.02
CA GLN A 36 -6.96 -0.15 8.31
C GLN A 36 -5.75 0.72 8.63
N ASP A 37 -5.84 1.99 8.26
CA ASP A 37 -4.86 3.00 8.61
C ASP A 37 -4.72 3.16 10.13
N PRO A 38 -3.53 2.91 10.71
CA PRO A 38 -3.32 3.10 12.14
C PRO A 38 -3.40 4.57 12.57
N ILE A 39 -3.30 5.54 11.65
CA ILE A 39 -3.46 6.97 11.98
C ILE A 39 -4.95 7.37 12.14
N GLY A 40 -5.87 6.49 11.73
CA GLY A 40 -7.31 6.69 11.83
C GLY A 40 -7.79 7.87 10.98
N LEU A 41 -8.71 8.68 11.52
CA LEU A 41 -9.37 9.77 10.80
C LEU A 41 -8.42 10.86 10.29
N PHE A 42 -7.19 10.95 10.82
CA PHE A 42 -6.19 11.89 10.32
C PHE A 42 -5.68 11.52 8.91
N GLY A 43 -5.78 10.25 8.52
CA GLY A 43 -5.44 9.74 7.18
C GLY A 43 -6.61 9.88 6.19
N GLY A 44 -7.74 10.41 6.66
CA GLY A 44 -8.97 10.58 5.89
C GLY A 44 -10.06 9.61 6.29
N GLU A 45 -11.19 9.71 5.60
CA GLU A 45 -12.40 8.94 5.91
C GLU A 45 -12.32 7.49 5.39
N ASN A 46 -11.40 7.20 4.46
CA ASN A 46 -11.21 5.87 3.89
C ASN A 46 -9.89 5.24 4.39
N PHE A 47 -10.01 4.42 5.42
CA PHE A 47 -8.87 3.78 6.10
C PHE A 47 -8.10 2.75 5.26
N TYR A 48 -8.58 2.41 4.06
CA TYR A 48 -7.94 1.43 3.18
C TYR A 48 -7.34 2.07 1.93
N LEU A 49 -7.48 3.39 1.77
CA LEU A 49 -7.06 4.08 0.55
C LEU A 49 -5.53 4.15 0.45
N TYR A 50 -4.99 3.84 -0.74
CA TYR A 50 -3.57 4.07 -1.04
C TYR A 50 -3.28 5.55 -1.35
N GLY A 51 -4.19 6.17 -2.10
CA GLY A 51 -4.15 7.58 -2.44
C GLY A 51 -5.31 7.89 -3.39
N VAL A 52 -5.75 9.16 -3.43
CA VAL A 52 -6.87 9.57 -4.29
C VAL A 52 -6.50 9.44 -5.77
N ASN A 53 -5.25 9.75 -6.13
CA ASN A 53 -4.71 9.57 -7.46
C ASN A 53 -3.35 8.85 -7.40
N PRO A 54 -3.28 7.54 -7.65
CA PRO A 54 -2.02 6.78 -7.56
C PRO A 54 -0.98 7.16 -8.63
N ILE A 55 -1.34 7.92 -9.67
CA ILE A 55 -0.38 8.39 -10.68
C ILE A 55 0.38 9.63 -10.18
N GLU A 56 -0.30 10.50 -9.43
CA GLU A 56 0.24 11.77 -8.94
C GLU A 56 0.70 11.69 -7.47
N TRP A 57 0.15 10.76 -6.69
CA TRP A 57 0.34 10.67 -5.25
C TRP A 57 1.09 9.42 -4.89
N ILE A 58 1.88 9.55 -3.83
CA ILE A 58 2.72 8.48 -3.31
C ILE A 58 2.44 8.38 -1.81
N ASP A 59 2.38 7.17 -1.29
CA ASP A 59 2.40 6.91 0.14
C ASP A 59 3.75 6.28 0.51
N PRO A 60 4.71 7.07 1.03
CA PRO A 60 6.05 6.57 1.39
C PRO A 60 6.07 5.78 2.70
N ALA A 61 5.04 5.92 3.53
CA ALA A 61 5.01 5.33 4.87
C ALA A 61 4.07 4.13 4.95
N GLY A 62 3.04 4.06 4.11
CA GLY A 62 1.92 3.18 4.32
C GLY A 62 0.98 3.72 5.40
N LEU A 63 0.74 5.04 5.47
CA LEU A 63 -0.09 5.74 6.48
C LEU A 63 -1.05 6.77 5.85
#